data_AF-A0A2N1M874-F1
#
_entry.id   AF-A0A2N1M874-F1
#
_cell.length_a   1.000
_cell.length_b   1.000
_cell.length_c   1.000
_cell.angle_alpha   90.00
_cell.angle_beta   90.00
_cell.angle_gamma   90.00
#
_symmetry.space_group_name_H-M   'P 1'
#
loop_
_entity.id
_entity.type
_entity.pdbx_description
1 polymer ?
#
loop_
_entity_poly.entity_id
_entity_poly.type
_entity_poly.pdbx_seq_one_letter_code
_entity_poly.pdbx_strand_id
1 'polypeptide(L)'
;MGIVGTAIEHEELTHGTKFYQSGLRYFLQKCQYKPEYCQRLLEALKKQIDTKYSRYFEVFLTEDNLELVPILTAYTIFEWPVDRSTTFGSKKRKVEYLEKEELVFLEGNRKKKLKIPFLTLHEIFSSRNTSIIPPIKVLDTLSNALSPDQNEHLTISVIMFRLWAIYQRLIERGSIGSCTCMLSQLIPLRENQQDKLLEFEPVFSVQSTNKKIEQKNWKEFIKNRSSECIAYHNLQGAEFADSFLLTNPPILIQDKQLVVSRKKLMDGYQPIMLTKGLVKEEHDKCKNVGSHIFLFVTDAKKRPDEIYEENEIVITIENKNDLFGGLLTLRILH
;
A
#
# COMPACT_ATOMS: atom_id res chain seq x y z
N MET A 1 11.67 15.41 -18.81
CA MET A 1 11.44 15.12 -20.25
C MET A 1 11.99 13.74 -20.55
N GLY A 2 11.27 12.95 -21.36
CA GLY A 2 11.31 11.49 -21.37
C GLY A 2 12.67 10.84 -21.65
N ILE A 3 12.80 9.60 -21.20
CA ILE A 3 13.79 8.66 -21.75
C ILE A 3 13.37 8.40 -23.20
N VAL A 4 13.72 9.31 -24.10
CA VAL A 4 13.60 9.11 -25.53
C VAL A 4 14.87 8.39 -25.95
N GLY A 5 14.83 7.06 -25.92
CA GLY A 5 15.74 6.27 -26.75
C GLY A 5 15.27 6.40 -28.20
N THR A 6 16.16 6.78 -29.11
CA THR A 6 15.89 6.68 -30.54
C THR A 6 15.86 5.21 -30.94
N ALA A 7 14.71 4.74 -31.43
CA ALA A 7 14.59 3.43 -32.04
C ALA A 7 15.41 3.42 -33.34
N ILE A 8 16.35 2.48 -33.46
CA ILE A 8 17.17 2.30 -34.66
C ILE A 8 16.61 1.08 -35.40
N GLU A 9 16.25 1.27 -36.68
CA GLU A 9 15.96 0.17 -37.61
C GLU A 9 17.24 -0.62 -37.84
N HIS A 10 17.13 -1.95 -37.76
CA HIS A 10 18.26 -2.88 -37.85
C HIS A 10 19.01 -2.75 -39.16
N GLU A 11 20.32 -2.47 -39.12
CA GLU A 11 21.25 -2.99 -40.13
C GLU A 11 22.59 -3.52 -39.56
N GLU A 12 23.03 -3.17 -38.34
CA GLU A 12 24.26 -3.78 -37.77
C GLU A 12 24.21 -4.01 -36.25
N LEU A 13 24.77 -5.15 -35.83
CA LEU A 13 24.96 -5.56 -34.44
C LEU A 13 25.89 -4.58 -33.71
N THR A 14 25.33 -3.73 -32.84
CA THR A 14 26.11 -2.93 -31.89
C THR A 14 25.65 -3.16 -30.45
N HIS A 15 26.59 -3.53 -29.58
CA HIS A 15 26.39 -3.59 -28.13
C HIS A 15 26.50 -2.18 -27.54
N GLY A 16 25.42 -1.68 -26.92
CA GLY A 16 25.37 -0.36 -26.28
C GLY A 16 23.95 0.08 -25.89
N THR A 17 23.84 1.29 -25.33
CA THR A 17 22.64 2.01 -24.81
C THR A 17 21.57 2.36 -25.86
N LYS A 18 21.36 1.50 -26.86
CA LYS A 18 20.39 1.66 -27.94
C LYS A 18 19.20 0.72 -27.73
N PHE A 19 17.99 1.26 -27.69
CA PHE A 19 16.75 0.49 -27.57
C PHE A 19 16.28 0.07 -28.98
N TYR A 20 16.57 -1.16 -29.38
CA TYR A 20 16.14 -1.67 -30.68
C TYR A 20 14.62 -1.87 -30.72
N GLN A 21 13.97 -1.40 -31.78
CA GLN A 21 12.51 -1.51 -31.95
C GLN A 21 12.04 -2.97 -31.93
N SER A 22 12.84 -3.90 -32.45
CA SER A 22 12.56 -5.34 -32.38
C SER A 22 12.65 -5.89 -30.96
N GLY A 23 13.55 -5.36 -30.13
CA GLY A 23 13.72 -5.74 -28.73
C GLY A 23 12.53 -5.27 -27.89
N LEU A 24 12.08 -4.03 -28.09
CA LEU A 24 10.85 -3.53 -27.48
C LEU A 24 9.63 -4.33 -27.97
N ARG A 25 9.54 -4.60 -29.27
CA ARG A 25 8.45 -5.40 -29.85
C ARG A 25 8.43 -6.82 -29.30
N TYR A 26 9.58 -7.49 -29.21
CA TYR A 26 9.69 -8.82 -28.60
C TYR A 26 9.32 -8.78 -27.12
N PHE A 27 9.79 -7.77 -26.38
CA PHE A 27 9.42 -7.60 -24.98
C PHE A 27 7.91 -7.47 -24.82
N LEU A 28 7.28 -6.55 -25.56
CA LEU A 28 5.84 -6.36 -25.56
C LEU A 28 5.08 -7.61 -26.05
N GLN A 29 5.60 -8.38 -26.99
CA GLN A 29 4.88 -9.54 -27.52
C GLN A 29 5.06 -10.82 -26.69
N LYS A 30 6.18 -10.99 -26.00
CA LYS A 30 6.60 -12.28 -25.45
C LYS A 30 7.08 -12.23 -24.00
N CYS A 31 7.64 -11.11 -23.54
CA CYS A 31 8.28 -11.01 -22.24
C CYS A 31 7.45 -10.27 -21.19
N GLN A 32 6.67 -9.26 -21.57
CA GLN A 32 5.93 -8.41 -20.62
C GLN A 32 4.95 -9.19 -19.73
N TYR A 33 4.57 -10.40 -20.15
CA TYR A 33 3.69 -11.29 -19.41
C TYR A 33 4.41 -12.14 -18.34
N LYS A 34 5.73 -12.16 -18.34
CA LYS A 34 6.55 -12.94 -17.40
C LYS A 34 7.19 -12.01 -16.36
N PRO A 35 6.87 -12.15 -15.06
CA PRO A 35 7.39 -11.28 -14.01
C PRO A 35 8.91 -11.13 -14.03
N GLU A 36 9.66 -12.20 -14.31
CA GLU A 36 11.13 -12.16 -14.35
C GLU A 36 11.68 -11.15 -15.37
N TYR A 37 11.03 -11.01 -16.54
CA TYR A 37 11.51 -10.09 -17.57
C TYR A 37 11.17 -8.63 -17.26
N CYS A 38 9.98 -8.37 -16.69
CA CYS A 38 9.63 -7.05 -16.20
C CYS A 38 10.56 -6.63 -15.06
N GLN A 39 10.88 -7.55 -14.16
CA GLN A 39 11.85 -7.33 -13.10
C GLN A 39 13.23 -6.97 -13.65
N ARG A 40 13.77 -7.76 -14.61
CA ARG A 40 15.07 -7.45 -15.24
C ARG A 40 15.08 -6.09 -15.94
N LEU A 41 13.98 -5.71 -16.58
CA LEU A 41 13.86 -4.40 -17.22
C LEU A 41 13.86 -3.27 -16.17
N LEU A 42 13.09 -3.44 -15.09
CA LEU A 42 13.06 -2.49 -13.97
C LEU A 42 14.42 -2.36 -13.31
N GLU A 43 15.14 -3.47 -13.08
CA GLU A 43 16.50 -3.49 -12.53
C GLU A 43 17.50 -2.79 -13.45
N ALA A 44 17.43 -3.02 -14.76
CA ALA A 44 18.29 -2.35 -15.73
C ALA A 44 18.03 -0.84 -15.80
N LEU A 45 16.75 -0.43 -15.80
CA LEU A 45 16.35 0.98 -15.76
C LEU A 45 16.78 1.64 -14.46
N LYS A 46 16.56 0.96 -13.32
CA LYS A 46 17.03 1.38 -12.00
C LYS A 46 18.53 1.66 -12.03
N LYS A 47 19.35 0.68 -12.45
CA LYS A 47 20.81 0.85 -12.54
C LYS A 47 21.22 2.07 -13.39
N GLN A 48 20.55 2.30 -14.52
CA GLN A 48 20.84 3.46 -15.36
C GLN A 48 20.45 4.79 -14.70
N ILE A 49 19.29 4.83 -14.04
CA ILE A 49 18.81 6.00 -13.31
C ILE A 49 19.73 6.28 -12.13
N ASP A 50 20.07 5.28 -11.32
CA ASP A 50 20.97 5.42 -10.18
C ASP A 50 22.35 5.94 -10.60
N THR A 51 22.89 5.43 -11.71
CA THR A 51 24.18 5.91 -12.25
C THR A 51 24.11 7.37 -12.68
N LYS A 52 23.00 7.79 -13.31
CA LYS A 52 22.86 9.14 -13.87
C LYS A 52 22.44 10.18 -12.82
N TYR A 53 21.69 9.75 -11.81
CA TYR A 53 21.05 10.61 -10.82
C TYR A 53 21.50 10.28 -9.39
N SER A 54 22.66 9.64 -9.19
CA SER A 54 23.17 9.22 -7.87
C SER A 54 23.11 10.33 -6.83
N ARG A 55 23.56 11.53 -7.21
CA ARG A 55 23.55 12.72 -6.35
C ARG A 55 22.14 13.08 -5.86
N TYR A 56 21.12 12.90 -6.68
CA TYR A 56 19.73 13.15 -6.28
C TYR A 56 19.29 12.18 -5.17
N PHE A 57 19.63 10.88 -5.31
CA PHE A 57 19.34 9.89 -4.27
C PHE A 57 20.16 10.13 -3.00
N GLU A 58 21.44 10.49 -3.11
CA GLU A 58 22.30 10.84 -1.98
C GLU A 58 21.72 11.96 -1.13
N VAL A 59 21.10 12.97 -1.76
CA VAL A 59 20.42 14.06 -1.03
C VAL A 59 19.30 13.52 -0.15
N PHE A 60 18.47 12.58 -0.64
CA PHE A 60 17.45 11.93 0.20
C PHE A 60 18.03 11.08 1.33
N LEU A 61 19.26 10.59 1.16
CA LEU A 61 19.94 9.76 2.14
C LEU A 61 20.69 10.57 3.22
N THR A 62 20.67 11.90 3.15
CA THR A 62 21.15 12.76 4.25
C THR A 62 20.26 12.65 5.49
N GLU A 63 20.86 12.70 6.68
CA GLU A 63 20.18 12.51 7.97
C GLU A 63 18.90 13.35 8.10
N ASP A 64 18.97 14.63 7.73
CA ASP A 64 17.86 15.58 7.75
C ASP A 64 16.69 15.18 6.85
N ASN A 65 16.96 14.57 5.70
CA ASN A 65 15.94 14.13 4.76
C ASN A 65 15.43 12.72 5.10
N LEU A 66 16.30 11.88 5.67
CA LEU A 66 15.95 10.51 6.05
C LEU A 66 14.78 10.47 7.04
N GLU A 67 14.74 11.42 7.98
CA GLU A 67 13.66 11.63 8.95
C GLU A 67 12.31 11.92 8.27
N LEU A 68 12.34 12.68 7.15
CA LEU A 68 11.13 13.12 6.45
C LEU A 68 10.55 12.06 5.51
N VAL A 69 11.39 11.17 4.97
CA VAL A 69 10.98 10.19 3.96
C VAL A 69 9.69 9.43 4.35
N PRO A 70 9.54 8.90 5.58
CA PRO A 70 8.36 8.14 5.94
C PRO A 70 7.06 8.96 5.87
N ILE A 71 7.07 10.19 6.39
CA ILE A 71 5.87 11.03 6.35
C ILE A 71 5.57 11.49 4.92
N LEU A 72 6.58 11.85 4.13
CA LEU A 72 6.40 12.24 2.73
C LEU A 72 5.90 11.07 1.86
N THR A 73 6.34 9.85 2.17
CA THR A 73 5.86 8.61 1.55
C THR A 73 4.37 8.41 1.83
N ALA A 74 3.93 8.62 3.07
CA ALA A 74 2.52 8.54 3.42
C ALA A 74 1.66 9.56 2.66
N TYR A 75 2.11 10.82 2.58
CA TYR A 75 1.40 11.83 1.77
C TYR A 75 1.37 11.46 0.28
N THR A 76 2.42 10.82 -0.24
CA THR A 76 2.48 10.38 -1.63
C THR A 76 1.54 9.21 -1.91
N ILE A 77 1.54 8.18 -1.07
CA ILE A 77 0.73 6.96 -1.26
C ILE A 77 -0.75 7.25 -1.00
N PHE A 78 -1.07 7.97 0.07
CA PHE A 78 -2.46 8.23 0.48
C PHE A 78 -3.04 9.51 -0.12
N GLU A 79 -2.25 10.23 -0.92
CA GLU A 79 -2.65 11.44 -1.61
C GLU A 79 -3.30 12.50 -0.72
N TRP A 80 -2.83 12.59 0.53
CA TRP A 80 -3.36 13.55 1.49
C TRP A 80 -3.14 14.99 0.99
N PRO A 81 -4.15 15.87 1.14
CA PRO A 81 -4.01 17.25 0.72
C PRO A 81 -2.95 17.96 1.57
N VAL A 82 -2.20 18.84 0.93
CA VAL A 82 -1.11 19.59 1.55
C VAL A 82 -1.11 21.04 1.07
N ASP A 83 -0.71 21.95 1.96
CA ASP A 83 -0.45 23.34 1.61
C ASP A 83 1.06 23.58 1.54
N ARG A 84 1.48 24.60 0.78
CA ARG A 84 2.90 24.98 0.71
C ARG A 84 3.49 25.40 2.06
N SER A 85 2.63 25.86 2.98
CA SER A 85 2.98 26.22 4.35
C SER A 85 3.00 25.03 5.32
N THR A 86 2.52 23.85 4.92
CA THR A 86 2.58 22.65 5.76
C THR A 86 4.04 22.32 6.07
N THR A 87 4.33 22.00 7.33
CA THR A 87 5.67 21.69 7.83
C THR A 87 5.78 20.24 8.26
N PHE A 88 6.93 19.61 8.04
CA PHE A 88 7.21 18.23 8.45
C PHE A 88 8.49 18.11 9.27
N GLY A 89 8.51 17.09 10.13
CA GLY A 89 9.69 16.65 10.89
C GLY A 89 10.12 17.61 11.99
N SER A 90 11.14 17.20 12.73
CA SER A 90 11.70 17.91 13.89
C SER A 90 12.09 19.37 13.58
N LYS A 91 12.64 19.61 12.39
CA LYS A 91 13.06 20.94 11.91
C LYS A 91 11.93 21.78 11.31
N LYS A 92 10.68 21.29 11.30
CA LYS A 92 9.50 21.97 10.75
C LYS A 92 9.73 22.50 9.33
N ARG A 93 10.27 21.66 8.45
CA ARG A 93 10.58 22.07 7.06
C ARG A 93 9.30 22.20 6.26
N LYS A 94 9.10 23.36 5.63
CA LYS A 94 7.92 23.63 4.82
C LYS A 94 7.96 22.90 3.48
N VAL A 95 6.80 22.50 3.00
CA VAL A 95 6.60 21.89 1.68
C VAL A 95 7.14 22.76 0.55
N GLU A 96 7.01 24.09 0.64
CA GLU A 96 7.59 25.00 -0.37
C GLU A 96 9.11 24.88 -0.52
N TYR A 97 9.83 24.52 0.55
CA TYR A 97 11.27 24.33 0.49
C TYR A 97 11.63 22.96 -0.05
N LEU A 98 10.88 21.92 0.37
CA LEU A 98 11.03 20.57 -0.16
C LEU A 98 10.79 20.52 -1.67
N GLU A 99 9.83 21.30 -2.19
CA GLU A 99 9.55 21.43 -3.63
C GLU A 99 10.70 22.12 -4.37
N LYS A 100 11.28 23.19 -3.81
CA LYS A 100 12.44 23.90 -4.39
C LYS A 100 13.71 23.05 -4.44
N GLU A 101 13.86 22.14 -3.49
CA GLU A 101 14.96 21.17 -3.44
C GLU A 101 14.68 19.92 -4.29
N GLU A 102 13.57 19.90 -5.03
CA GLU A 102 13.14 18.77 -5.87
C GLU A 102 12.92 17.46 -5.11
N LEU A 103 12.79 17.53 -3.77
CA LEU A 103 12.51 16.37 -2.93
C LEU A 103 11.06 15.91 -3.07
N VAL A 104 10.17 16.81 -3.44
CA VAL A 104 8.75 16.51 -3.62
C VAL A 104 8.19 17.29 -4.78
N PHE A 105 7.22 16.70 -5.47
CA PHE A 105 6.47 17.38 -6.53
C PHE A 105 5.05 17.65 -6.04
N LEU A 106 4.50 18.80 -6.42
CA LEU A 106 3.11 19.15 -6.11
C LEU A 106 2.22 18.98 -7.34
N GLU A 107 1.12 18.26 -7.16
CA GLU A 107 0.11 18.03 -8.19
C GLU A 107 -1.24 18.62 -7.76
N GLY A 108 -2.00 19.18 -8.71
CA GLY A 108 -3.33 19.73 -8.48
C GLY A 108 -3.37 21.24 -8.22
N ASN A 109 -4.48 21.87 -8.60
CA ASN A 109 -4.62 23.33 -8.60
C ASN A 109 -5.13 23.90 -7.26
N ARG A 110 -6.18 23.31 -6.67
CA ARG A 110 -6.83 23.84 -5.44
C ARG A 110 -6.41 23.11 -4.16
N LYS A 111 -6.39 21.78 -4.19
CA LYS A 111 -5.87 20.93 -3.12
C LYS A 111 -4.62 20.28 -3.67
N LYS A 112 -3.44 20.77 -3.25
CA LYS A 112 -2.18 20.21 -3.73
C LYS A 112 -1.97 18.84 -3.08
N LYS A 113 -1.40 17.92 -3.85
CA LYS A 113 -1.00 16.60 -3.41
C LYS A 113 0.50 16.49 -3.58
N LEU A 114 1.15 15.85 -2.61
CA LEU A 114 2.58 15.59 -2.66
C LEU A 114 2.83 14.32 -3.48
N LYS A 115 3.86 14.33 -4.32
CA LYS A 115 4.32 13.17 -5.08
C LYS A 115 5.83 13.00 -4.93
N ILE A 116 6.25 11.81 -4.54
CA ILE A 116 7.62 11.31 -4.71
C ILE A 116 7.60 10.24 -5.80
N PRO A 117 8.54 10.26 -6.77
CA PRO A 117 8.62 9.23 -7.79
C PRO A 117 8.80 7.83 -7.20
N PHE A 118 8.14 6.82 -7.78
CA PHE A 118 8.20 5.43 -7.29
C PHE A 118 9.63 4.90 -7.14
N LEU A 119 10.49 5.12 -8.13
CA LEU A 119 11.88 4.64 -8.10
C LEU A 119 12.68 5.30 -6.98
N THR A 120 12.39 6.55 -6.64
CA THR A 120 12.96 7.24 -5.48
C THR A 120 12.51 6.60 -4.19
N LEU A 121 11.21 6.35 -4.03
CA LEU A 121 10.71 5.62 -2.87
C LEU A 121 11.32 4.23 -2.76
N HIS A 122 11.30 3.45 -3.83
CA HIS A 122 11.88 2.10 -3.83
C HIS A 122 13.38 2.12 -3.50
N GLU A 123 14.17 3.01 -4.09
CA GLU A 123 15.60 3.09 -3.80
C GLU A 123 15.86 3.42 -2.33
N ILE A 124 15.13 4.37 -1.77
CA ILE A 124 15.28 4.74 -0.36
C ILE A 124 14.91 3.58 0.57
N PHE A 125 13.86 2.83 0.28
CA PHE A 125 13.41 1.72 1.13
C PHE A 125 14.24 0.44 0.93
N SER A 126 14.74 0.16 -0.27
CA SER A 126 15.56 -1.03 -0.55
C SER A 126 17.02 -0.88 -0.15
N SER A 127 17.56 0.33 -0.13
CA SER A 127 18.94 0.59 0.34
C SER A 127 19.03 0.74 1.86
N ARG A 128 17.89 0.86 2.55
CA ARG A 128 17.83 1.00 4.00
C ARG A 128 17.77 -0.35 4.70
N ASN A 129 18.61 -0.50 5.72
CA ASN A 129 18.55 -1.57 6.72
C ASN A 129 17.85 -1.06 8.00
N THR A 130 16.80 -0.23 7.88
CA THR A 130 16.34 0.62 9.00
C THR A 130 15.16 0.01 9.76
N SER A 131 15.39 -0.27 11.04
CA SER A 131 14.42 -0.69 12.07
C SER A 131 13.41 0.38 12.51
N ILE A 132 13.47 1.60 11.96
CA ILE A 132 12.76 2.79 12.48
C ILE A 132 11.39 3.01 11.80
N ILE A 133 11.18 2.43 10.62
CA ILE A 133 9.96 2.63 9.81
C ILE A 133 9.23 1.29 9.74
N PRO A 134 7.90 1.24 9.95
CA PRO A 134 7.16 0.03 9.69
C PRO A 134 7.37 -0.36 8.22
N PRO A 135 7.81 -1.59 7.93
CA PRO A 135 8.10 -1.98 6.57
C PRO A 135 6.84 -1.81 5.72
N ILE A 136 6.94 -1.01 4.66
CA ILE A 136 5.95 -1.06 3.60
C ILE A 136 6.46 -2.15 2.68
N LYS A 137 6.11 -3.41 2.97
CA LYS A 137 6.64 -4.61 2.28
C LYS A 137 6.66 -4.50 0.74
N VAL A 138 5.79 -3.68 0.17
CA VAL A 138 5.71 -3.38 -1.27
C VAL A 138 6.86 -2.52 -1.81
N LEU A 139 7.42 -1.63 -0.99
CA LEU A 139 8.55 -0.77 -1.37
C LEU A 139 9.90 -1.42 -1.06
N ASP A 140 9.91 -2.44 -0.19
CA ASP A 140 11.12 -3.15 0.25
C ASP A 140 11.80 -3.89 -0.91
N THR A 141 11.03 -4.63 -1.72
CA THR A 141 11.56 -5.35 -2.89
C THR A 141 10.60 -5.30 -4.08
N LEU A 142 11.17 -5.29 -5.29
CA LEU A 142 10.38 -5.44 -6.52
C LEU A 142 9.65 -6.79 -6.59
N SER A 143 10.20 -7.86 -5.98
CA SER A 143 9.54 -9.16 -5.95
C SER A 143 8.23 -9.13 -5.13
N ASN A 144 8.22 -8.45 -3.98
CA ASN A 144 7.01 -8.25 -3.18
C ASN A 144 5.99 -7.38 -3.90
N ALA A 145 6.45 -6.37 -4.66
CA ALA A 145 5.57 -5.55 -5.48
C ALA A 145 4.94 -6.30 -6.66
N LEU A 146 5.45 -7.47 -7.03
CA LEU A 146 5.06 -8.19 -8.25
C LEU A 146 4.45 -9.58 -7.97
N SER A 147 4.39 -10.03 -6.71
CA SER A 147 3.82 -11.33 -6.34
C SER A 147 2.32 -11.25 -5.98
N PRO A 148 1.43 -12.03 -6.64
CA PRO A 148 0.01 -12.10 -6.31
C PRO A 148 -0.26 -12.85 -5.00
N ASP A 149 0.65 -13.73 -4.57
CA ASP A 149 0.54 -14.52 -3.33
C ASP A 149 0.73 -13.66 -2.06
N GLN A 150 0.92 -12.35 -2.22
CA GLN A 150 1.22 -11.40 -1.14
C GLN A 150 0.14 -10.33 -1.00
N ASN A 151 -1.07 -10.54 -1.53
CA ASN A 151 -2.14 -9.54 -1.52
C ASN A 151 -2.75 -9.33 -0.12
N GLU A 152 -2.93 -10.39 0.68
CA GLU A 152 -3.31 -10.25 2.10
C GLU A 152 -2.25 -9.47 2.89
N HIS A 153 -0.98 -9.82 2.68
CA HIS A 153 0.15 -9.11 3.27
C HIS A 153 0.19 -7.64 2.85
N LEU A 154 -0.26 -7.31 1.64
CA LEU A 154 -0.37 -5.94 1.15
C LEU A 154 -1.44 -5.15 1.90
N THR A 155 -2.66 -5.69 2.05
CA THR A 155 -3.77 -5.04 2.74
C THR A 155 -3.38 -4.62 4.15
N ILE A 156 -2.84 -5.56 4.95
CA ILE A 156 -2.42 -5.22 6.32
C ILE A 156 -1.25 -4.22 6.32
N SER A 157 -0.27 -4.37 5.42
CA SER A 157 0.91 -3.49 5.41
C SER A 157 0.53 -2.05 5.09
N VAL A 158 -0.43 -1.85 4.19
CA VAL A 158 -0.93 -0.52 3.82
C VAL A 158 -1.70 0.12 4.98
N ILE A 159 -2.60 -0.64 5.62
CA ILE A 159 -3.36 -0.16 6.77
C ILE A 159 -2.40 0.19 7.92
N MET A 160 -1.41 -0.67 8.17
CA MET A 160 -0.37 -0.46 9.19
C MET A 160 0.45 0.79 8.95
N PHE A 161 0.91 0.99 7.72
CA PHE A 161 1.67 2.17 7.35
C PHE A 161 0.83 3.45 7.48
N ARG A 162 -0.45 3.39 7.09
CA ARG A 162 -1.39 4.50 7.24
C ARG A 162 -1.63 4.84 8.71
N LEU A 163 -1.81 3.84 9.57
CA LEU A 163 -1.98 4.03 11.01
C LEU A 163 -0.73 4.68 11.63
N TRP A 164 0.47 4.21 11.26
CA TRP A 164 1.73 4.81 11.67
C TRP A 164 1.84 6.28 11.23
N ALA A 165 1.47 6.59 9.98
CA ALA A 165 1.52 7.96 9.47
C ALA A 165 0.52 8.88 10.19
N ILE A 166 -0.66 8.37 10.56
CA ILE A 166 -1.61 9.10 11.40
C ILE A 166 -1.01 9.38 12.77
N TYR A 167 -0.37 8.38 13.39
CA TYR A 167 0.30 8.55 14.68
C TYR A 167 1.40 9.63 14.64
N GLN A 168 2.24 9.67 13.61
CA GLN A 168 3.23 10.73 13.45
C GLN A 168 2.58 12.12 13.41
N ARG A 169 1.45 12.27 12.71
CA ARG A 169 0.69 13.53 12.68
C ARG A 169 0.12 13.92 14.03
N LEU A 170 -0.25 12.94 14.87
CA LEU A 170 -0.71 13.20 16.24
C LEU A 170 0.44 13.73 17.11
N ILE A 171 1.64 13.13 16.98
CA ILE A 171 2.85 13.61 17.67
C ILE A 171 3.18 15.05 17.26
N GLU A 172 3.20 15.35 15.95
CA GLU A 172 3.49 16.69 15.43
C GLU A 172 2.51 17.76 15.95
N ARG A 173 1.27 17.35 16.27
CA ARG A 173 0.23 18.20 16.86
C ARG A 173 0.26 18.28 18.39
N GLY A 174 1.21 17.61 19.05
CA GLY A 174 1.35 17.59 20.50
C GLY A 174 0.31 16.74 21.24
N SER A 175 -0.33 15.78 20.56
CA SER A 175 -1.31 14.87 21.16
C SER A 175 -0.61 13.65 21.77
N ILE A 176 -0.40 13.65 23.10
CA ILE A 176 0.40 12.63 23.81
C ILE A 176 -0.49 11.62 24.60
N GLY A 177 -1.80 11.87 24.72
CA GLY A 177 -2.69 11.15 25.65
C GLY A 177 -3.29 9.83 25.12
N SER A 178 -4.07 9.88 24.05
CA SER A 178 -4.69 8.70 23.44
C SER A 178 -4.47 8.70 21.94
N CYS A 179 -3.92 7.60 21.41
CA CYS A 179 -3.75 7.43 19.97
C CYS A 179 -5.12 7.08 19.39
N THR A 180 -5.76 8.08 18.79
CA THR A 180 -7.10 7.95 18.22
C THR A 180 -7.14 8.45 16.80
N CYS A 181 -7.96 7.83 15.98
CA CYS A 181 -8.22 8.28 14.62
C CYS A 181 -9.65 7.94 14.19
N MET A 182 -10.19 8.70 13.25
CA MET A 182 -11.46 8.34 12.63
C MET A 182 -11.23 7.20 11.64
N LEU A 183 -12.15 6.24 11.58
CA LEU A 183 -12.08 5.11 10.65
C LEU A 183 -11.92 5.57 9.20
N SER A 184 -12.57 6.67 8.81
CA SER A 184 -12.42 7.30 7.48
C SER A 184 -11.00 7.76 7.14
N GLN A 185 -10.16 8.03 8.15
CA GLN A 185 -8.75 8.36 7.95
C GLN A 185 -7.90 7.13 7.62
N LEU A 186 -8.35 5.94 8.04
CA LEU A 186 -7.66 4.69 7.85
C LEU A 186 -8.18 3.91 6.63
N ILE A 187 -9.50 3.83 6.45
CA ILE A 187 -10.15 3.02 5.42
C ILE A 187 -11.24 3.89 4.75
N PRO A 188 -11.35 3.90 3.41
CA PRO A 188 -12.42 4.63 2.75
C PRO A 188 -13.79 4.07 3.11
N LEU A 189 -14.72 4.96 3.47
CA LEU A 189 -16.07 4.62 3.85
C LEU A 189 -17.02 4.78 2.66
N ARG A 190 -18.09 3.97 2.64
CA ARG A 190 -19.21 4.21 1.70
C ARG A 190 -19.97 5.47 2.10
N GLU A 191 -20.69 6.03 1.13
CA GLU A 191 -21.61 7.14 1.39
C GLU A 191 -22.59 6.77 2.52
N ASN A 192 -22.78 7.69 3.47
CA ASN A 192 -23.65 7.53 4.64
C ASN A 192 -23.25 6.44 5.66
N GLN A 193 -22.06 5.82 5.54
CA GLN A 193 -21.56 4.96 6.61
C GLN A 193 -21.07 5.81 7.78
N GLN A 194 -21.48 5.41 8.99
CA GLN A 194 -21.06 6.10 10.20
C GLN A 194 -19.54 6.00 10.35
N ASP A 195 -18.91 7.15 10.53
CA ASP A 195 -17.50 7.23 10.85
C ASP A 195 -17.31 6.96 12.35
N LYS A 196 -16.42 6.02 12.68
CA LYS A 196 -16.21 5.54 14.04
C LYS A 196 -14.84 5.97 14.54
N LEU A 197 -14.75 6.36 15.81
CA LEU A 197 -13.48 6.63 16.45
C LEU A 197 -12.80 5.28 16.75
N LEU A 198 -11.55 5.14 16.34
CA LEU A 198 -10.68 4.03 16.66
C LEU A 198 -9.67 4.48 17.69
N GLU A 199 -9.49 3.68 18.74
CA GLU A 199 -8.36 3.80 19.67
C GLU A 199 -7.32 2.73 19.33
N PHE A 200 -6.03 3.06 19.45
CA PHE A 200 -4.96 2.13 19.13
C PHE A 200 -3.73 2.32 20.02
N GLU A 201 -2.88 1.31 20.11
CA GLU A 201 -1.58 1.41 20.76
C GLU A 201 -0.52 1.85 19.74
N PRO A 202 0.48 2.68 20.10
CA PRO A 202 1.52 3.16 19.18
C PRO A 202 2.58 2.09 18.88
N VAL A 203 2.13 0.89 18.53
CA VAL A 203 2.94 -0.29 18.25
C VAL A 203 2.69 -0.69 16.81
N PHE A 204 3.71 -0.64 15.95
CA PHE A 204 3.53 -0.77 14.49
C PHE A 204 4.20 -2.02 13.89
N SER A 205 4.11 -3.15 14.60
CA SER A 205 4.64 -4.43 14.13
C SER A 205 3.50 -5.35 13.65
N VAL A 206 3.85 -6.27 12.74
CA VAL A 206 2.95 -7.31 12.23
C VAL A 206 3.55 -8.68 12.48
N GLN A 207 2.77 -9.61 13.02
CA GLN A 207 3.19 -10.99 13.27
C GLN A 207 2.26 -12.00 12.59
N SER A 208 2.72 -13.23 12.43
CA SER A 208 1.83 -14.35 12.07
C SER A 208 1.45 -15.11 13.33
N THR A 209 0.21 -15.58 13.42
CA THR A 209 -0.22 -16.39 14.55
C THR A 209 0.35 -17.80 14.42
N ASN A 210 0.80 -18.37 15.53
CA ASN A 210 1.30 -19.75 15.57
C ASN A 210 0.18 -20.80 15.57
N LYS A 211 -1.06 -20.36 15.75
CA LYS A 211 -2.27 -21.18 15.82
C LYS A 211 -3.38 -20.51 15.00
N LYS A 212 -4.32 -21.31 14.48
CA LYS A 212 -5.54 -20.80 13.85
C LYS A 212 -6.35 -20.04 14.90
N ILE A 213 -6.54 -18.75 14.65
CA ILE A 213 -7.44 -17.93 15.44
C ILE A 213 -8.83 -18.06 14.80
N GLU A 214 -9.79 -18.40 15.64
CA GLU A 214 -11.16 -18.68 15.29
C GLU A 214 -12.07 -18.00 16.31
N GLN A 215 -13.35 -17.90 15.99
CA GLN A 215 -14.33 -17.28 16.88
C GLN A 215 -14.27 -17.83 18.32
N LYS A 216 -14.08 -19.16 18.46
CA LYS A 216 -14.07 -19.85 19.75
C LYS A 216 -12.88 -19.50 20.65
N ASN A 217 -11.74 -19.12 20.07
CA ASN A 217 -10.51 -18.83 20.82
C ASN A 217 -10.11 -17.34 20.77
N TRP A 218 -10.85 -16.49 20.05
CA TRP A 218 -10.59 -15.05 19.96
C TRP A 218 -10.38 -14.37 21.31
N LYS A 219 -11.27 -14.60 22.28
CA LYS A 219 -11.18 -13.99 23.61
C LYS A 219 -9.92 -14.41 24.37
N GLU A 220 -9.49 -15.66 24.21
CA GLU A 220 -8.27 -16.18 24.82
C GLU A 220 -7.04 -15.57 24.13
N PHE A 221 -7.05 -15.53 22.79
CA PHE A 221 -6.01 -14.89 22.00
C PHE A 221 -5.80 -13.42 22.41
N ILE A 222 -6.88 -12.64 22.51
CA ILE A 222 -6.83 -11.22 22.90
C ILE A 222 -6.23 -11.02 24.30
N LYS A 223 -6.45 -11.95 25.24
CA LYS A 223 -5.87 -11.88 26.58
C LYS A 223 -4.39 -12.25 26.61
N ASN A 224 -3.97 -13.16 25.73
CA ASN A 224 -2.63 -13.74 25.72
C ASN A 224 -1.72 -13.18 24.62
N ARG A 225 -2.20 -12.19 23.86
CA ARG A 225 -1.45 -11.57 22.77
C ARG A 225 -0.19 -10.89 23.29
N SER A 226 0.81 -10.76 22.42
CA SER A 226 1.96 -9.90 22.70
C SER A 226 1.53 -8.43 22.66
N SER A 227 1.98 -7.63 23.62
CA SER A 227 1.86 -6.17 23.58
C SER A 227 2.83 -5.52 22.58
N GLU A 228 3.71 -6.32 21.97
CA GLU A 228 4.69 -5.84 20.99
C GLU A 228 4.12 -5.78 19.56
N CYS A 229 2.86 -6.17 19.36
CA CYS A 229 2.25 -6.26 18.05
C CYS A 229 0.78 -5.83 18.04
N ILE A 230 0.42 -5.02 17.05
CA ILE A 230 -0.96 -4.54 16.87
C ILE A 230 -1.69 -5.29 15.76
N ALA A 231 -0.98 -5.95 14.84
CA ALA A 231 -1.62 -6.56 13.68
C ALA A 231 -1.09 -7.96 13.42
N TYR A 232 -1.98 -8.85 13.00
CA TYR A 232 -1.64 -10.26 12.84
C TYR A 232 -2.15 -10.82 11.52
N HIS A 233 -1.33 -11.65 10.90
CA HIS A 233 -1.75 -12.63 9.91
C HIS A 233 -2.23 -13.87 10.64
N ASN A 234 -3.45 -14.30 10.33
CA ASN A 234 -3.96 -15.55 10.84
C ASN A 234 -3.30 -16.73 10.11
N LEU A 235 -3.29 -17.88 10.76
CA LEU A 235 -2.76 -19.10 10.15
C LEU A 235 -3.70 -19.57 9.04
N GLN A 236 -3.14 -19.90 7.87
CA GLN A 236 -3.89 -20.26 6.67
C GLN A 236 -4.95 -21.36 6.93
N GLY A 237 -6.13 -21.17 6.36
CA GLY A 237 -7.25 -22.09 6.49
C GLY A 237 -7.92 -22.06 7.87
N ALA A 238 -7.78 -20.97 8.62
CA ALA A 238 -8.63 -20.67 9.76
C ALA A 238 -10.04 -20.31 9.29
N GLU A 239 -11.06 -20.77 10.01
CA GLU A 239 -12.46 -20.39 9.76
C GLU A 239 -12.77 -19.07 10.48
N PHE A 240 -12.11 -18.01 10.02
CA PHE A 240 -12.10 -16.67 10.60
C PHE A 240 -11.53 -15.68 9.58
N ALA A 241 -11.37 -14.42 9.96
CA ALA A 241 -10.65 -13.43 9.16
C ALA A 241 -9.19 -13.85 8.91
N ASP A 242 -8.70 -13.57 7.71
CA ASP A 242 -7.33 -13.88 7.28
C ASP A 242 -6.29 -13.04 8.02
N SER A 243 -6.67 -11.83 8.43
CA SER A 243 -5.81 -10.92 9.20
C SER A 243 -6.64 -10.03 10.12
N PHE A 244 -6.02 -9.44 11.13
CA PHE A 244 -6.73 -8.53 12.03
C PHE A 244 -5.80 -7.48 12.65
N LEU A 245 -6.37 -6.29 12.88
CA LEU A 245 -5.74 -5.13 13.52
C LEU A 245 -6.43 -4.87 14.86
N LEU A 246 -5.64 -4.77 15.92
CA LEU A 246 -6.09 -4.70 17.30
C LEU A 246 -6.31 -3.26 17.78
N THR A 247 -7.06 -2.49 16.99
CA THR A 247 -7.69 -1.25 17.45
C THR A 247 -8.88 -1.55 18.36
N ASN A 248 -9.47 -0.51 18.94
CA ASN A 248 -10.75 -0.58 19.63
C ASN A 248 -11.77 0.33 18.91
N PRO A 249 -12.82 -0.22 18.25
CA PRO A 249 -13.03 -1.65 18.00
C PRO A 249 -11.97 -2.26 17.06
N PRO A 250 -11.72 -3.58 17.10
CA PRO A 250 -10.75 -4.25 16.22
C PRO A 250 -11.25 -4.29 14.77
N ILE A 251 -10.32 -4.31 13.83
CA ILE A 251 -10.60 -4.46 12.40
C ILE A 251 -10.23 -5.88 11.97
N LEU A 252 -11.21 -6.65 11.56
CA LEU A 252 -11.05 -8.00 11.03
C LEU A 252 -11.04 -7.91 9.51
N ILE A 253 -10.02 -8.47 8.87
CA ILE A 253 -9.75 -8.31 7.45
C ILE A 253 -9.91 -9.66 6.76
N GLN A 254 -10.84 -9.73 5.83
CA GLN A 254 -10.99 -10.85 4.91
C GLN A 254 -10.59 -10.41 3.50
N ASP A 255 -9.64 -11.10 2.89
CA ASP A 255 -9.18 -10.84 1.54
C ASP A 255 -9.62 -11.99 0.61
N LYS A 256 -10.40 -11.66 -0.43
CA LYS A 256 -10.89 -12.59 -1.45
C LYS A 256 -10.53 -12.04 -2.82
N GLN A 257 -9.24 -12.05 -3.13
CA GLN A 257 -8.71 -11.65 -4.43
C GLN A 257 -8.42 -12.88 -5.28
N LEU A 258 -8.79 -12.84 -6.57
CA LEU A 258 -8.42 -13.89 -7.50
C LEU A 258 -6.93 -13.78 -7.85
N VAL A 259 -6.27 -14.93 -7.98
CA VAL A 259 -4.97 -15.01 -8.64
C VAL A 259 -5.22 -14.99 -10.15
N VAL A 260 -5.37 -13.79 -10.72
CA VAL A 260 -5.55 -13.62 -12.17
C VAL A 260 -4.19 -13.46 -12.84
N SER A 261 -3.92 -14.21 -13.91
CA SER A 261 -2.68 -14.00 -14.67
C SER A 261 -2.72 -12.63 -15.38
N ARG A 262 -1.62 -11.87 -15.34
CA ARG A 262 -1.44 -10.57 -16.02
C ARG A 262 -1.97 -10.52 -17.45
N LYS A 263 -1.79 -11.63 -18.17
CA LYS A 263 -2.27 -11.78 -19.54
C LYS A 263 -3.79 -11.64 -19.65
N LYS A 264 -4.57 -12.24 -18.74
CA LYS A 264 -6.04 -12.13 -18.74
C LYS A 264 -6.50 -10.69 -18.53
N LEU A 265 -5.88 -9.95 -17.61
CA LEU A 265 -6.19 -8.55 -17.32
C LEU A 265 -5.96 -7.64 -18.53
N MET A 266 -4.83 -7.79 -19.23
CA MET A 266 -4.55 -7.04 -20.45
C MET A 266 -5.39 -7.48 -21.66
N ASP A 267 -5.81 -8.74 -21.72
CA ASP A 267 -6.71 -9.27 -22.74
C ASP A 267 -8.18 -8.84 -22.52
N GLY A 268 -8.43 -7.88 -21.62
CA GLY A 268 -9.74 -7.29 -21.39
C GLY A 268 -10.61 -8.02 -20.37
N TYR A 269 -9.99 -8.78 -19.44
CA TYR A 269 -10.72 -9.40 -18.34
C TYR A 269 -11.64 -8.39 -17.66
N GLN A 270 -12.91 -8.75 -17.60
CA GLN A 270 -13.89 -8.00 -16.84
C GLN A 270 -13.98 -8.61 -15.44
N PRO A 271 -13.78 -7.81 -14.38
CA PRO A 271 -13.94 -8.31 -13.03
C PRO A 271 -15.36 -8.84 -12.84
N ILE A 272 -15.45 -10.02 -12.21
CA ILE A 272 -16.72 -10.67 -11.91
C ILE A 272 -17.50 -9.84 -10.90
N MET A 273 -18.84 -9.93 -10.92
CA MET A 273 -19.61 -9.40 -9.80
C MET A 273 -19.43 -10.27 -8.56
N LEU A 274 -19.45 -9.62 -7.40
CA LEU A 274 -19.45 -10.30 -6.12
C LEU A 274 -20.66 -11.27 -6.00
N THR A 275 -20.40 -12.45 -5.46
CA THR A 275 -21.43 -13.44 -5.15
C THR A 275 -22.35 -12.89 -4.05
N LYS A 276 -23.67 -13.03 -4.24
CA LYS A 276 -24.68 -12.54 -3.29
C LYS A 276 -24.51 -13.23 -1.94
N GLY A 277 -24.51 -12.47 -0.85
CA GLY A 277 -24.39 -12.98 0.51
C GLY A 277 -22.98 -13.41 0.93
N LEU A 278 -21.97 -13.34 0.06
CA LEU A 278 -20.60 -13.77 0.38
C LEU A 278 -19.98 -12.93 1.51
N VAL A 279 -20.19 -11.62 1.50
CA VAL A 279 -19.66 -10.74 2.56
C VAL A 279 -20.24 -11.13 3.91
N LYS A 280 -21.56 -11.34 3.95
CA LYS A 280 -22.26 -11.78 5.14
C LYS A 280 -21.79 -13.15 5.61
N GLU A 281 -21.63 -14.12 4.71
CA GLU A 281 -21.13 -15.46 5.03
C GLU A 281 -19.74 -15.40 5.68
N GLU A 282 -18.85 -14.56 5.15
CA GLU A 282 -17.50 -14.39 5.68
C GLU A 282 -17.50 -13.61 7.02
N HIS A 283 -18.34 -12.58 7.15
CA HIS A 283 -18.53 -11.84 8.41
C HIS A 283 -19.14 -12.72 9.51
N ASP A 284 -20.07 -13.62 9.16
CA ASP A 284 -20.74 -14.55 10.08
C ASP A 284 -19.74 -15.48 10.80
N LYS A 285 -18.56 -15.74 10.21
CA LYS A 285 -17.45 -16.50 10.84
C LYS A 285 -16.84 -15.76 12.04
N CYS A 286 -17.01 -14.44 12.09
CA CYS A 286 -16.43 -13.57 13.10
C CYS A 286 -17.46 -12.93 14.03
N LYS A 287 -18.77 -13.05 13.77
CA LYS A 287 -19.81 -12.22 14.43
C LYS A 287 -19.81 -12.24 15.97
N ASN A 288 -19.41 -13.34 16.61
CA ASN A 288 -19.50 -13.47 18.08
C ASN A 288 -18.24 -12.99 18.83
N VAL A 289 -17.36 -12.24 18.17
CA VAL A 289 -16.14 -11.69 18.79
C VAL A 289 -16.35 -10.39 19.56
N GLY A 290 -17.57 -9.82 19.51
CA GLY A 290 -17.93 -8.54 20.12
C GLY A 290 -18.01 -7.42 19.09
N SER A 291 -18.02 -6.17 19.55
CA SER A 291 -17.96 -5.00 18.66
C SER A 291 -16.67 -5.03 17.84
N HIS A 292 -16.78 -4.97 16.51
CA HIS A 292 -15.66 -5.02 15.58
C HIS A 292 -16.05 -4.35 14.26
N ILE A 293 -15.04 -3.98 13.46
CA ILE A 293 -15.19 -3.60 12.05
C ILE A 293 -14.80 -4.81 11.20
N PHE A 294 -15.60 -5.15 10.19
CA PHE A 294 -15.30 -6.19 9.24
C PHE A 294 -14.92 -5.57 7.89
N LEU A 295 -13.66 -5.70 7.49
CA LEU A 295 -13.14 -5.21 6.23
C LEU A 295 -13.04 -6.37 5.24
N PHE A 296 -13.85 -6.32 4.18
CA PHE A 296 -13.82 -7.27 3.08
C PHE A 296 -13.13 -6.65 1.86
N VAL A 297 -12.01 -7.22 1.41
CA VAL A 297 -11.25 -6.75 0.25
C VAL A 297 -11.34 -7.77 -0.87
N THR A 298 -11.68 -7.33 -2.07
CA THR A 298 -11.82 -8.20 -3.25
C THR A 298 -11.42 -7.48 -4.53
N ASP A 299 -11.26 -8.24 -5.60
CA ASP A 299 -11.10 -7.78 -6.97
C ASP A 299 -12.40 -7.90 -7.80
N ALA A 300 -13.50 -8.34 -7.18
CA ALA A 300 -14.83 -8.31 -7.79
C ALA A 300 -15.41 -6.88 -7.87
N LYS A 301 -16.38 -6.68 -8.77
CA LYS A 301 -17.24 -5.48 -8.79
C LYS A 301 -18.29 -5.55 -7.69
N LYS A 302 -18.69 -4.38 -7.19
CA LYS A 302 -19.80 -4.30 -6.24
C LYS A 302 -21.09 -4.79 -6.88
N ARG A 303 -21.90 -5.47 -6.08
CA ARG A 303 -23.25 -5.89 -6.46
C ARG A 303 -24.25 -4.78 -6.05
N PRO A 304 -25.09 -4.26 -6.96
CA PRO A 304 -26.01 -3.15 -6.64
C PRO A 304 -27.09 -3.48 -5.61
N ASP A 305 -27.56 -4.73 -5.57
CA ASP A 305 -28.62 -5.20 -4.68
C ASP A 305 -28.12 -5.74 -3.32
N GLU A 306 -26.81 -5.64 -3.05
CA GLU A 306 -26.22 -6.10 -1.79
C GLU A 306 -26.34 -5.02 -0.71
N ILE A 307 -26.84 -5.41 0.46
CA ILE A 307 -26.96 -4.53 1.63
C ILE A 307 -25.92 -4.98 2.64
N TYR A 308 -25.05 -4.04 3.03
CA TYR A 308 -23.99 -4.26 4.01
C TYR A 308 -24.38 -3.71 5.37
N GLU A 309 -24.00 -4.44 6.43
CA GLU A 309 -24.16 -4.00 7.81
C GLU A 309 -23.28 -2.78 8.10
N GLU A 310 -23.62 -2.00 9.13
CA GLU A 310 -22.92 -0.74 9.45
C GLU A 310 -21.42 -0.94 9.73
N ASN A 311 -21.06 -2.07 10.33
CA ASN A 311 -19.67 -2.42 10.64
C ASN A 311 -18.95 -3.16 9.51
N GLU A 312 -19.62 -3.51 8.41
CA GLU A 312 -18.99 -4.07 7.21
C GLU A 312 -18.44 -2.95 6.34
N ILE A 313 -17.22 -3.09 5.83
CA ILE A 313 -16.63 -2.21 4.82
C ILE A 313 -16.19 -3.08 3.66
N VAL A 314 -16.60 -2.72 2.45
CA VAL A 314 -16.31 -3.52 1.25
C VAL A 314 -15.45 -2.70 0.28
N ILE A 315 -14.23 -3.19 0.06
CA ILE A 315 -13.29 -2.66 -0.91
C ILE A 315 -13.26 -3.58 -2.11
N THR A 316 -13.82 -3.08 -3.19
CA THR A 316 -13.95 -3.73 -4.49
C THR A 316 -12.92 -3.19 -5.46
N ILE A 317 -12.90 -3.72 -6.68
CA ILE A 317 -12.05 -3.22 -7.75
C ILE A 317 -12.31 -1.74 -8.09
N GLU A 318 -13.52 -1.25 -7.82
CA GLU A 318 -13.99 0.09 -8.21
C GLU A 318 -13.44 1.18 -7.28
N ASN A 319 -13.25 0.87 -6.00
CA ASN A 319 -12.76 1.79 -4.96
C ASN A 319 -11.41 1.37 -4.36
N LYS A 320 -10.74 0.39 -4.96
CA LYS A 320 -9.44 -0.11 -4.49
C LYS A 320 -8.36 0.99 -4.47
N ASN A 321 -8.43 1.92 -5.42
CA ASN A 321 -7.57 3.11 -5.48
C ASN A 321 -7.62 3.93 -4.18
N ASP A 322 -8.75 3.99 -3.48
CA ASP A 322 -8.90 4.84 -2.30
C ASP A 322 -8.21 4.23 -1.05
N LEU A 323 -8.10 2.90 -1.00
CA LEU A 323 -7.38 2.21 0.07
C LEU A 323 -5.88 2.11 -0.23
N PHE A 324 -5.53 1.66 -1.43
CA PHE A 324 -4.14 1.34 -1.75
C PHE A 324 -3.37 2.54 -2.35
N GLY A 325 -4.08 3.53 -2.90
CA GLY A 325 -3.47 4.61 -3.69
C GLY A 325 -3.13 4.13 -5.10
N GLY A 326 -3.11 5.05 -6.07
CA GLY A 326 -2.97 4.70 -7.48
C GLY A 326 -1.71 3.87 -7.80
N LEU A 327 -0.62 4.10 -7.07
CA LEU A 327 0.63 3.36 -7.24
C LEU A 327 0.53 1.89 -6.84
N LEU A 328 -0.21 1.57 -5.77
CA LEU A 328 -0.36 0.21 -5.27
C LEU A 328 -1.58 -0.51 -5.88
N THR A 329 -2.58 0.22 -6.37
CA THR A 329 -3.70 -0.39 -7.09
C THR A 329 -3.31 -0.88 -8.47
N LEU A 330 -2.36 -0.21 -9.15
CA LEU A 330 -1.75 -0.76 -10.36
C LEU A 330 -1.09 -2.11 -10.10
N ARG A 331 -0.50 -2.34 -8.92
CA ARG A 331 0.01 -3.67 -8.53
C ARG A 331 -1.12 -4.69 -8.43
N ILE A 332 -2.22 -4.37 -7.78
CA ILE A 332 -3.29 -5.34 -7.50
C ILE A 332 -4.07 -5.72 -8.78
N LEU A 333 -4.10 -4.81 -9.75
CA LEU A 333 -4.67 -5.03 -11.08
C LEU A 333 -3.73 -5.79 -12.02
N HIS A 334 -2.52 -6.16 -11.58
CA HIS A 334 -1.47 -6.83 -12.35
C HIS A 334 -0.87 -8.00 -11.54
#